data_AF-A0A085LBS3-F1
#
_entry.id   AF-A0A085LBS3-F1
#
_cell.length_a   1.000
_cell.length_b   1.000
_cell.length_c   1.000
_cell.angle_alpha   90.00
_cell.angle_beta   90.00
_cell.angle_gamma   90.00
#
_symmetry.space_group_name_H-M   'P 1'
#
loop_
_entity.id
_entity.type
_entity.pdbx_description
1 polymer ?
#
loop_
_entity_poly.entity_id
_entity_poly.type
_entity_poly.pdbx_seq_one_letter_code
_entity_poly.pdbx_strand_id
1 'polypeptide(L)' 'MEKIEYFDYQKVAKEMNVPDNTLKEIEEEVKKEFPKDKMMYELHVLRAVRSKYWQKGIKQD' A
#
# COMPACT_ATOMS: atom_id res chain seq x y z
N MET A 1 0.99 24.45 -7.48
CA MET A 1 0.84 23.16 -8.19
C MET A 1 0.13 22.23 -7.23
N GLU A 2 -1.08 21.80 -7.57
CA GLU A 2 -1.79 20.78 -6.79
C GLU A 2 -0.95 19.50 -6.79
N LYS A 3 -0.85 18.83 -5.63
CA LYS A 3 -0.23 17.51 -5.55
C LYS A 3 -1.21 16.53 -6.18
N ILE A 4 -0.96 16.13 -7.43
CA ILE A 4 -1.76 15.11 -8.10
C ILE A 4 -1.66 13.81 -7.30
N GLU A 5 -2.79 13.28 -6.85
CA GLU A 5 -2.95 11.94 -6.29
C GLU A 5 -3.78 11.13 -7.30
N TYR A 6 -3.30 9.96 -7.67
CA TYR A 6 -3.93 9.10 -8.68
C TYR A 6 -4.80 8.03 -8.03
N PHE A 7 -4.35 7.45 -6.92
CA PHE A 7 -5.09 6.39 -6.21
C PHE A 7 -5.03 6.57 -4.68
N ASP A 8 -6.22 6.63 -4.07
CA ASP A 8 -6.37 6.65 -2.61
C ASP A 8 -6.28 5.23 -2.03
N TYR A 9 -5.05 4.71 -1.97
CA TYR A 9 -4.78 3.39 -1.38
C TYR A 9 -4.99 3.40 0.15
N GLN A 10 -4.87 4.56 0.80
CA GLN A 10 -5.03 4.71 2.25
C GLN A 10 -6.46 4.42 2.67
N LYS A 11 -7.44 4.96 1.94
CA LYS A 11 -8.85 4.63 2.15
C LYS A 11 -9.12 3.14 2.01
N VAL A 12 -8.57 2.49 0.98
CA VAL A 12 -8.76 1.05 0.75
C VAL A 12 -8.09 0.23 1.86
N ALA A 13 -6.90 0.61 2.30
CA ALA A 13 -6.21 -0.06 3.41
C ALA A 13 -7.04 0.01 4.71
N LYS A 14 -7.63 1.17 4.99
CA LYS A 14 -8.55 1.38 6.13
C LYS A 14 -9.82 0.54 6.00
N GLU A 15 -10.46 0.52 4.83
CA GLU A 15 -11.66 -0.30 4.56
C GLU A 15 -11.38 -1.81 4.71
N MET A 16 -10.15 -2.23 4.43
CA MET A 16 -9.71 -3.62 4.53
C MET A 16 -9.11 -3.99 5.90
N ASN A 17 -9.05 -3.05 6.86
CA ASN A 17 -8.38 -3.21 8.15
C ASN A 17 -6.96 -3.75 8.02
N VAL A 18 -6.18 -3.22 7.07
CA VAL A 18 -4.75 -3.52 6.97
C VAL A 18 -4.05 -2.96 8.21
N PRO A 19 -3.27 -3.76 8.94
CA PRO A 19 -2.46 -3.24 10.05
C PRO A 19 -1.47 -2.16 9.59
N ASP A 20 -1.31 -1.09 10.36
CA ASP A 20 -0.47 0.06 10.00
C ASP A 20 1.01 -0.34 9.73
N ASN A 21 1.54 -1.29 10.50
CA ASN A 21 2.89 -1.82 10.29
C ASN A 21 3.01 -2.52 8.92
N THR A 22 2.02 -3.34 8.55
CA THR A 22 1.99 -4.01 7.25
C THR A 22 1.83 -3.00 6.11
N LEU A 23 0.98 -1.99 6.27
CA LEU A 23 0.85 -0.94 5.25
C LEU A 23 2.19 -0.22 5.05
N LYS A 24 2.88 0.12 6.13
CA LYS A 24 4.19 0.77 6.08
C LYS A 24 5.25 -0.10 5.40
N GLU A 25 5.29 -1.40 5.68
CA GLU A 25 6.21 -2.34 5.00
C GLU A 25 5.95 -2.36 3.48
N ILE A 26 4.68 -2.43 3.07
CA ILE A 26 4.28 -2.38 1.66
C ILE A 26 4.72 -1.06 1.02
N GLU A 27 4.48 0.07 1.69
CA GLU A 27 4.88 1.39 1.19
C GLU A 27 6.41 1.48 1.00
N GLU A 28 7.19 1.03 1.98
CA GLU A 28 8.65 1.04 1.92
C GLU A 28 9.21 0.16 0.80
N GLU A 29 8.62 -1.02 0.57
CA GLU A 29 9.02 -1.90 -0.54
C GLU A 29 8.71 -1.28 -1.90
N VAL A 30 7.47 -0.83 -2.11
CA VAL A 30 7.04 -0.23 -3.38
C VAL A 30 7.79 1.08 -3.65
N LYS A 31 8.15 1.85 -2.61
CA LYS A 31 8.94 3.07 -2.76
C LYS A 31 10.36 2.81 -3.27
N LYS A 32 10.97 1.67 -2.95
CA LYS A 32 12.27 1.26 -3.49
C LYS A 32 12.20 0.99 -4.99
N GLU A 33 11.08 0.43 -5.47
CA GLU A 33 10.84 0.16 -6.89
C GLU A 33 10.49 1.44 -7.68
N PHE A 34 9.66 2.32 -7.09
CA PHE A 34 9.16 3.53 -7.73
C PHE A 34 9.49 4.79 -6.91
N PRO A 35 10.77 5.17 -6.77
CA PRO A 35 11.17 6.27 -5.86
C PRO A 35 10.63 7.64 -6.29
N LYS A 36 10.43 7.86 -7.60
CA LYS A 36 10.00 9.15 -8.16
C LYS A 36 8.71 9.08 -8.98
N ASP A 37 8.22 7.89 -9.29
CA ASP A 37 6.97 7.71 -10.05
C ASP A 37 5.80 7.54 -9.08
N LYS A 38 5.07 8.64 -8.85
CA LYS A 38 3.97 8.69 -7.89
C LYS A 38 2.79 7.79 -8.31
N MET A 39 2.45 7.77 -9.60
CA MET A 39 1.33 6.97 -10.11
C MET A 39 1.63 5.47 -9.93
N MET A 40 2.84 5.04 -10.30
CA MET A 40 3.23 3.63 -10.16
C MET A 40 3.35 3.20 -8.71
N TYR A 41 3.88 4.06 -7.84
CA TYR A 41 3.89 3.84 -6.40
C TYR A 41 2.47 3.59 -5.86
N GLU A 42 1.55 4.53 -6.08
CA GLU A 42 0.17 4.45 -5.55
C GLU A 42 -0.58 3.24 -6.12
N LEU A 43 -0.41 2.93 -7.40
CA LEU A 43 -1.02 1.77 -8.04
C LEU A 43 -0.54 0.44 -7.43
N HIS A 44 0.77 0.30 -7.17
CA HIS A 44 1.33 -0.95 -6.66
C HIS A 44 1.01 -1.14 -5.17
N VAL A 45 1.00 -0.07 -4.36
CA VAL A 45 0.51 -0.15 -2.98
C VAL A 45 -0.96 -0.58 -2.97
N LEU A 46 -1.81 0.02 -3.81
CA LEU A 46 -3.22 -0.35 -3.91
C LEU A 46 -3.40 -1.84 -4.29
N ARG A 47 -2.61 -2.33 -5.25
CA ARG A 47 -2.65 -3.75 -5.67
C ARG A 47 -2.20 -4.68 -4.55
N ALA A 48 -1.13 -4.35 -3.84
CA ALA A 48 -0.62 -5.13 -2.72
C ALA A 48 -1.67 -5.21 -1.59
N VAL A 49 -2.27 -4.09 -1.21
CA VAL A 49 -3.37 -4.03 -0.23
C VAL A 49 -4.53 -4.93 -0.66
N ARG A 50 -4.99 -4.86 -1.91
CA ARG A 50 -6.12 -5.65 -2.41
C ARG A 50 -5.83 -7.15 -2.55
N SER A 51 -4.56 -7.53 -2.70
CA SER A 51 -4.16 -8.92 -2.90
C SER A 51 -4.41 -9.84 -1.70
N LYS A 52 -4.57 -9.26 -0.49
CA LYS A 52 -4.70 -9.98 0.80
C LYS A 52 -3.53 -10.91 1.16
N TYR A 53 -2.41 -10.89 0.42
CA TYR A 53 -1.24 -11.72 0.77
C TYR A 53 -0.69 -11.41 2.15
N TRP A 54 -0.79 -10.15 2.57
CA TRP A 54 -0.42 -9.69 3.92
C TRP A 54 -1.16 -10.40 5.06
N GLN A 55 -2.35 -10.97 4.81
CA GLN A 55 -3.09 -11.73 5.82
C GLN A 55 -2.43 -13.07 6.16
N LYS A 56 -1.62 -13.64 5.25
CA LYS A 56 -0.93 -14.91 5.47
C LYS A 56 0.28 -14.80 6.41
N GLY A 57 0.80 -13.58 6.62
CA GLY A 57 1.89 -13.29 7.56
C GLY A 57 1.41 -13.09 9.01
N ILE A 58 0.11 -12.83 9.21
CA ILE A 58 -0.53 -12.71 10.52
C ILE A 58 -0.94 -14.13 10.97
N LYS A 59 0.03 -15.00 11.26
CA LYS A 59 -0.27 -16.20 12.04
C LYS A 59 -0.52 -15.76 13.48
N GLN A 60 -1.75 -15.99 13.95
CA GLN A 60 -2.13 -15.87 15.35
C GLN A 60 -1.28 -16.81 16.21
N ASP A 61 -0.61 -16.25 17.22
CA ASP A 61 -0.30 -16.95 18.46
C ASP A 61 -1.58 -17.08 19.31
#